data_AF-A0A2G7G9Z5-F1
#
_entry.id   AF-A0A2G7G9Z5-F1
#
_cell.length_a   1.000
_cell.length_b   1.000
_cell.length_c   1.000
_cell.angle_alpha   90.00
_cell.angle_beta   90.00
_cell.angle_gamma   90.00
#
_symmetry.space_group_name_H-M   'P 1'
#
loop_
_entity.id
_entity.type
_entity.pdbx_description
1 polymer ?
#
loop_
_entity_poly.entity_id
_entity_poly.type
_entity_poly.pdbx_seq_one_letter_code
_entity_poly.pdbx_strand_id
1 'polypeptide(L)'
;MDEKREESICRQTWDLISKIGSVPSQYEGKFQCAADGSPSKDPLLEDLQSPPRAITSDSDLRACIYERYVHFGGRRYEHELPDMLPRSDRAVFTHGDIAPRNIMADENNNITSIIDWEYAGWYLDYWEYALILRPAFWGDWSIWMERTAQKMGFDWYQCVSQGSILDGIVVLFGLVATFEPPTPDLLCCAYRGACVRLIILDLPCGATTRYMTIS
;
A
#
# COMPACT_ATOMS: atom_id res chain seq x y z
N MET A 1 -17.08 14.51 -15.16
CA MET A 1 -15.83 14.51 -14.37
C MET A 1 -14.73 15.01 -15.29
N ASP A 2 -13.90 15.94 -14.86
CA ASP A 2 -12.85 16.53 -15.72
C ASP A 2 -11.61 15.63 -15.71
N GLU A 3 -11.45 14.82 -16.77
CA GLU A 3 -10.33 13.89 -16.92
C GLU A 3 -8.96 14.58 -16.80
N LYS A 4 -8.85 15.85 -17.21
CA LYS A 4 -7.60 16.60 -17.12
C LYS A 4 -7.24 16.93 -15.67
N ARG A 5 -8.25 17.18 -14.83
CA ARG A 5 -8.07 17.42 -13.41
C ARG A 5 -7.54 16.18 -12.70
N GLU A 6 -8.20 15.04 -12.88
CA GLU A 6 -7.80 13.77 -12.26
C GLU A 6 -6.39 13.37 -12.68
N GLU A 7 -6.07 13.48 -13.97
CA GLU A 7 -4.72 13.21 -14.48
C GLU A 7 -3.67 14.16 -13.88
N SER A 8 -3.98 15.44 -13.70
CA SER A 8 -3.08 16.42 -13.08
C SER A 8 -2.78 16.07 -11.62
N ILE A 9 -3.82 15.75 -10.83
CA ILE A 9 -3.67 15.38 -9.42
C ILE A 9 -2.85 14.09 -9.28
N CYS A 10 -3.12 13.07 -10.09
CA CYS A 10 -2.38 11.81 -10.02
C CYS A 10 -0.89 11.99 -10.35
N ARG A 11 -0.55 12.82 -11.35
CA ARG A 11 0.85 13.14 -11.68
C ARG A 11 1.56 13.85 -10.53
N GLN A 12 0.93 14.88 -9.96
CA GLN A 12 1.48 15.57 -8.80
C GLN A 12 1.64 14.64 -7.59
N THR A 13 0.73 13.68 -7.44
CA THR A 13 0.82 12.66 -6.39
C THR A 13 2.05 11.78 -6.60
N TRP A 14 2.32 11.32 -7.82
CA TRP A 14 3.54 10.57 -8.14
C TRP A 14 4.82 11.38 -7.92
N ASP A 15 4.81 12.66 -8.27
CA ASP A 15 5.94 13.57 -8.01
C ASP A 15 6.19 13.70 -6.50
N LEU A 16 5.13 13.80 -5.69
CA LEU A 16 5.23 13.84 -4.22
C LEU A 16 5.74 12.52 -3.65
N ILE A 17 5.22 11.38 -4.10
CA ILE A 17 5.68 10.04 -3.71
C ILE A 17 7.19 9.89 -4.00
N SER A 18 7.62 10.35 -5.17
CA SER A 18 9.04 10.31 -5.56
C SER A 18 9.90 11.19 -4.66
N LYS A 19 9.41 12.38 -4.28
CA LYS A 19 10.10 13.28 -3.36
C LYS A 19 10.21 12.69 -1.96
N ILE A 20 9.13 12.18 -1.39
CA ILE A 20 9.16 11.60 -0.02
C ILE A 20 10.02 10.33 0.01
N GLY A 21 9.98 9.51 -1.04
CA GLY A 21 10.81 8.30 -1.14
C GLY A 21 12.32 8.57 -1.20
N SER A 22 12.74 9.81 -1.46
CA SER A 22 14.16 10.21 -1.43
C SER A 22 14.70 10.44 0.00
N VAL A 23 13.83 10.45 1.01
CA VAL A 23 14.23 10.64 2.42
C VAL A 23 14.93 9.37 2.93
N PRO A 24 16.23 9.44 3.30
CA PRO A 24 16.97 8.28 3.76
C PRO A 24 16.50 7.83 5.15
N SER A 25 16.63 6.52 5.44
CA SER A 25 16.43 6.02 6.79
C SER A 25 17.49 6.56 7.74
N GLN A 26 17.02 7.06 8.89
CA GLN A 26 17.88 7.46 10.01
C GLN A 26 18.16 6.31 10.98
N TYR A 27 17.60 5.13 10.74
CA TYR A 27 17.72 3.97 11.63
C TYR A 27 18.64 2.91 11.03
N GLU A 28 19.85 2.84 11.54
CA GLU A 28 20.83 1.83 11.13
C GLU A 28 20.35 0.41 11.51
N GLY A 29 20.53 -0.54 10.59
CA GLY A 29 20.14 -1.94 10.79
C GLY A 29 18.64 -2.22 10.74
N LYS A 30 17.78 -1.21 10.48
CA LYS A 30 16.34 -1.43 10.25
C LYS A 30 16.05 -1.37 8.77
N PHE A 31 15.40 -2.41 8.28
CA PHE A 31 14.94 -2.50 6.90
C PHE A 31 13.50 -2.01 6.74
N GLN A 32 12.66 -2.30 7.73
CA GLN A 32 11.30 -1.76 7.79
C GLN A 32 10.98 -1.26 9.20
N CYS A 33 10.43 -0.04 9.29
CA CYS A 33 9.94 0.54 10.55
C CYS A 33 9.02 1.74 10.31
N ALA A 34 8.21 2.11 11.31
CA ALA A 34 7.45 3.36 11.30
C ALA A 34 8.37 4.60 11.37
N ALA A 35 7.82 5.79 11.14
CA ALA A 35 8.56 7.05 11.11
C ALA A 35 9.34 7.35 12.42
N ASP A 36 8.81 6.91 13.56
CA ASP A 36 9.44 7.03 14.88
C ASP A 36 10.40 5.86 15.20
N GLY A 37 10.62 4.96 14.23
CA GLY A 37 11.47 3.79 14.36
C GLY A 37 10.81 2.62 15.10
N SER A 38 9.56 2.75 15.55
CA SER A 38 8.81 1.63 16.10
C SER A 38 8.46 0.59 15.03
N PRO A 39 8.05 -0.63 15.42
CA PRO A 39 7.48 -1.59 14.48
C PRO A 39 6.29 -0.99 13.70
N SER A 40 6.08 -1.49 12.49
CA SER A 40 4.98 -1.04 11.65
C SER A 40 3.61 -1.21 12.34
N LYS A 41 2.72 -0.27 12.10
CA LYS A 41 1.28 -0.40 12.42
C LYS A 41 0.48 -0.98 11.25
N ASP A 42 1.11 -1.20 10.09
CA ASP A 42 0.47 -1.82 8.95
C ASP A 42 0.02 -3.25 9.32
N PRO A 43 -1.29 -3.58 9.20
CA PRO A 43 -1.80 -4.92 9.49
C PRO A 43 -1.14 -6.05 8.67
N LEU A 44 -0.46 -5.74 7.57
CA LEU A 44 0.32 -6.72 6.81
C LEU A 44 1.66 -7.08 7.49
N LEU A 45 2.17 -6.19 8.34
CA LEU A 45 3.51 -6.27 8.93
C LEU A 45 3.49 -6.37 10.46
N GLU A 46 2.32 -6.33 11.07
CA GLU A 46 2.18 -6.55 12.51
C GLU A 46 2.69 -7.96 12.88
N ASP A 47 3.69 -8.04 13.76
CA ASP A 47 4.23 -9.34 14.15
C ASP A 47 3.22 -10.11 15.04
N LEU A 48 3.13 -11.42 14.84
CA LEU A 48 2.36 -12.34 15.69
C LEU A 48 2.98 -12.51 17.08
N GLN A 49 4.26 -12.14 17.24
CA GLN A 49 5.00 -12.26 18.50
C GLN A 49 4.87 -11.02 19.38
N SER A 50 4.96 -11.22 20.70
CA SER A 50 5.01 -10.16 21.69
C SER A 50 6.23 -10.33 22.60
N PRO A 51 7.25 -9.44 22.52
CA PRO A 51 7.30 -8.24 21.67
C PRO A 51 7.51 -8.57 20.17
N PRO A 52 7.15 -7.64 19.26
CA PRO A 52 7.35 -7.81 17.82
C PRO A 52 8.84 -7.88 17.46
N ARG A 53 9.20 -8.72 16.49
CA ARG A 53 10.58 -8.81 15.97
C ARG A 53 10.89 -7.58 15.13
N ALA A 54 12.16 -7.19 15.12
CA ALA A 54 12.65 -6.17 14.20
C ALA A 54 12.77 -6.75 12.78
N ILE A 55 12.28 -6.02 11.79
CA ILE A 55 12.43 -6.39 10.38
C ILE A 55 13.73 -5.75 9.86
N THR A 56 14.75 -6.57 9.66
CA THR A 56 16.12 -6.13 9.32
C THR A 56 16.54 -6.46 7.89
N SER A 57 15.69 -7.18 7.14
CA SER A 57 15.91 -7.54 5.74
C SER A 57 14.60 -7.81 4.99
N ASP A 58 14.66 -7.84 3.65
CA ASP A 58 13.56 -8.33 2.77
C ASP A 58 13.08 -9.72 3.17
N SER A 59 14.02 -10.59 3.55
CA SER A 59 13.71 -11.95 3.98
C SER A 59 12.89 -11.96 5.28
N ASP A 60 13.23 -11.12 6.26
CA ASP A 60 12.47 -11.01 7.51
C ASP A 60 11.06 -10.50 7.25
N LEU A 61 10.93 -9.48 6.40
CA LEU A 61 9.65 -8.89 6.02
C LEU A 61 8.73 -9.93 5.36
N ARG A 62 9.26 -10.66 4.39
CA ARG A 62 8.50 -11.68 3.67
C ARG A 62 8.15 -12.87 4.54
N ALA A 63 9.04 -13.25 5.47
CA ALA A 63 8.73 -14.24 6.49
C ALA A 63 7.57 -13.77 7.38
N CYS A 64 7.57 -12.50 7.81
CA CYS A 64 6.48 -11.91 8.58
C CYS A 64 5.14 -11.96 7.82
N ILE A 65 5.12 -11.51 6.56
CA ILE A 65 3.92 -11.55 5.69
C ILE A 65 3.44 -12.99 5.50
N TYR A 66 4.36 -13.93 5.25
CA TYR A 66 4.07 -15.34 5.08
C TYR A 66 3.46 -15.97 6.33
N GLU A 67 4.07 -15.76 7.50
CA GLU A 67 3.58 -16.27 8.78
C GLU A 67 2.17 -15.73 9.08
N ARG A 68 1.93 -14.44 8.83
CA ARG A 68 0.62 -13.81 8.94
C ARG A 68 -0.40 -14.42 7.97
N TYR A 69 -0.03 -14.64 6.72
CA TYR A 69 -0.90 -15.29 5.74
C TYR A 69 -1.33 -16.68 6.20
N VAL A 70 -0.37 -17.52 6.62
CA VAL A 70 -0.67 -18.87 7.10
C VAL A 70 -1.55 -18.85 8.34
N HIS A 71 -1.36 -17.85 9.22
CA HIS A 71 -2.14 -17.70 10.44
C HIS A 71 -3.58 -17.26 10.19
N PHE A 72 -3.81 -16.26 9.34
CA PHE A 72 -5.11 -15.61 9.16
C PHE A 72 -5.78 -15.86 7.80
N GLY A 73 -5.00 -15.83 6.72
CA GLY A 73 -5.47 -16.01 5.33
C GLY A 73 -5.58 -17.47 4.89
N GLY A 74 -5.10 -18.41 5.71
CA GLY A 74 -5.13 -19.85 5.43
C GLY A 74 -3.92 -20.33 4.61
N ARG A 75 -4.08 -21.45 3.89
CA ARG A 75 -2.96 -22.17 3.24
C ARG A 75 -3.09 -22.34 1.74
N ARG A 76 -3.98 -21.55 1.10
CA ARG A 76 -4.28 -21.72 -0.34
C ARG A 76 -3.06 -21.51 -1.23
N TYR A 77 -2.20 -20.57 -0.86
CA TYR A 77 -0.96 -20.23 -1.58
C TYR A 77 0.28 -20.49 -0.72
N GLU A 78 0.23 -21.45 0.23
CA GLU A 78 1.34 -21.69 1.17
C GLU A 78 2.68 -21.94 0.45
N HIS A 79 2.67 -22.63 -0.68
CA HIS A 79 3.91 -22.98 -1.39
C HIS A 79 4.34 -21.92 -2.41
N GLU A 80 3.40 -21.16 -2.96
CA GLU A 80 3.64 -20.18 -4.02
C GLU A 80 3.84 -18.76 -3.48
N LEU A 81 3.24 -18.43 -2.33
CA LEU A 81 3.26 -17.09 -1.73
C LEU A 81 4.69 -16.54 -1.59
N PRO A 82 5.69 -17.30 -1.08
CA PRO A 82 7.04 -16.80 -1.00
C PRO A 82 7.56 -16.29 -2.35
N ASP A 83 7.30 -16.99 -3.44
CA ASP A 83 7.77 -16.62 -4.78
C ASP A 83 6.93 -15.53 -5.44
N MET A 84 5.66 -15.38 -5.04
CA MET A 84 4.79 -14.31 -5.51
C MET A 84 5.15 -12.96 -4.89
N LEU A 85 5.65 -12.90 -3.65
CA LEU A 85 5.99 -11.63 -3.01
C LEU A 85 7.11 -10.89 -3.77
N PRO A 86 6.92 -9.59 -4.09
CA PRO A 86 7.97 -8.78 -4.69
C PRO A 86 9.22 -8.75 -3.81
N ARG A 87 10.39 -8.59 -4.44
CA ARG A 87 11.67 -8.46 -3.74
C ARG A 87 12.20 -7.06 -3.92
N SER A 88 12.72 -6.48 -2.85
CA SER A 88 13.50 -5.24 -2.93
C SER A 88 14.53 -5.20 -1.81
N ASP A 89 15.70 -4.62 -2.06
CA ASP A 89 16.73 -4.37 -1.07
C ASP A 89 16.76 -2.90 -0.63
N ARG A 90 15.75 -2.11 -1.05
CA ARG A 90 15.68 -0.67 -0.82
C ARG A 90 14.48 -0.32 0.04
N ALA A 91 14.76 0.26 1.19
CA ALA A 91 13.77 0.92 2.03
C ALA A 91 13.72 2.42 1.68
N VAL A 92 12.53 2.93 1.41
CA VAL A 92 12.25 4.34 1.13
C VAL A 92 11.21 4.85 2.12
N PHE A 93 11.20 6.15 2.38
CA PHE A 93 10.16 6.74 3.20
C PHE A 93 8.83 6.77 2.44
N THR A 94 7.80 6.15 3.00
CA THR A 94 6.45 6.07 2.44
C THR A 94 5.46 6.71 3.39
N HIS A 95 4.34 7.18 2.83
CA HIS A 95 3.20 7.66 3.62
C HIS A 95 2.40 6.48 4.19
N GLY A 96 2.25 5.39 3.42
CA GLY A 96 1.54 4.19 3.85
C GLY A 96 0.01 4.27 3.74
N ASP A 97 -0.53 5.37 3.20
CA ASP A 97 -1.99 5.57 3.04
C ASP A 97 -2.32 6.68 2.01
N ILE A 98 -1.62 6.70 0.87
CA ILE A 98 -1.94 7.66 -0.19
C ILE A 98 -3.28 7.30 -0.84
N ALA A 99 -4.27 8.16 -0.59
CA ALA A 99 -5.60 8.07 -1.14
C ALA A 99 -6.21 9.47 -1.31
N PRO A 100 -7.27 9.63 -2.14
CA PRO A 100 -7.86 10.95 -2.42
C PRO A 100 -8.26 11.72 -1.16
N ARG A 101 -8.75 11.02 -0.11
CA ARG A 101 -9.16 11.64 1.16
C ARG A 101 -8.00 12.31 1.93
N ASN A 102 -6.77 11.89 1.65
CA ASN A 102 -5.55 12.35 2.31
C ASN A 102 -4.79 13.40 1.47
N ILE A 103 -5.32 13.80 0.31
CA ILE A 103 -4.69 14.76 -0.60
C ILE A 103 -5.55 16.02 -0.65
N MET A 104 -4.95 17.16 -0.29
CA MET A 104 -5.60 18.46 -0.42
C MET A 104 -5.12 19.16 -1.68
N ALA A 105 -6.05 19.77 -2.42
CA ALA A 105 -5.74 20.55 -3.61
C ALA A 105 -6.45 21.91 -3.56
N ASP A 106 -5.82 22.93 -4.17
CA ASP A 106 -6.42 24.25 -4.33
C ASP A 106 -7.44 24.30 -5.49
N GLU A 107 -8.04 25.47 -5.73
CA GLU A 107 -8.99 25.70 -6.82
C GLU A 107 -8.38 25.51 -8.23
N ASN A 108 -7.05 25.58 -8.34
CA ASN A 108 -6.29 25.37 -9.57
C ASN A 108 -5.84 23.91 -9.75
N ASN A 109 -6.25 23.00 -8.85
CA ASN A 109 -5.84 21.60 -8.81
C ASN A 109 -4.35 21.39 -8.53
N ASN A 110 -3.70 22.32 -7.81
CA ASN A 110 -2.38 22.09 -7.27
C ASN A 110 -2.50 21.39 -5.92
N ILE A 111 -1.77 20.29 -5.72
CA ILE A 111 -1.69 19.65 -4.41
C ILE A 111 -0.98 20.59 -3.44
N THR A 112 -1.65 20.94 -2.34
CA THR A 112 -1.14 21.85 -1.32
C THR A 112 -0.63 21.11 -0.09
N SER A 113 -1.18 19.93 0.21
CA SER A 113 -0.72 19.12 1.34
C SER A 113 -1.16 17.66 1.24
N ILE A 114 -0.39 16.79 1.88
CA ILE A 114 -0.76 15.41 2.19
C ILE A 114 -0.97 15.33 3.71
N ILE A 115 -2.03 14.66 4.14
CA ILE A 115 -2.41 14.52 5.55
C ILE A 115 -2.50 13.04 5.93
N ASP A 116 -2.60 12.77 7.23
CA ASP A 116 -2.79 11.42 7.79
C ASP A 116 -1.55 10.49 7.73
N TRP A 117 -0.43 11.00 8.23
CA TRP A 117 0.88 10.34 8.24
C TRP A 117 1.05 9.23 9.29
N GLU A 118 -0.03 8.70 9.88
CA GLU A 118 0.06 7.79 11.02
C GLU A 118 0.69 6.41 10.69
N TYR A 119 0.63 6.02 9.41
CA TYR A 119 1.25 4.81 8.86
C TYR A 119 2.60 5.07 8.19
N ALA A 120 3.08 6.32 8.22
CA ALA A 120 4.31 6.68 7.55
C ALA A 120 5.53 6.01 8.19
N GLY A 121 6.54 5.73 7.36
CA GLY A 121 7.74 5.03 7.80
C GLY A 121 8.63 4.63 6.64
N TRP A 122 9.61 3.79 6.93
CA TRP A 122 10.48 3.20 5.92
C TRP A 122 9.95 1.82 5.54
N TYR A 123 9.56 1.69 4.28
CA TYR A 123 9.02 0.48 3.66
C TYR A 123 9.73 0.23 2.34
N LEU A 124 9.50 -0.92 1.71
CA LEU A 124 10.12 -1.25 0.44
C LEU A 124 9.68 -0.26 -0.65
N ASP A 125 10.53 -0.04 -1.64
CA ASP A 125 10.30 0.91 -2.74
C ASP A 125 9.04 0.66 -3.59
N TYR A 126 8.47 -0.55 -3.55
CA TYR A 126 7.19 -0.87 -4.17
C TYR A 126 5.97 -0.70 -3.24
N TRP A 127 6.16 -0.47 -1.93
CA TRP A 127 5.10 -0.59 -0.93
C TRP A 127 3.97 0.43 -1.17
N GLU A 128 4.31 1.72 -1.31
CA GLU A 128 3.32 2.78 -1.56
C GLU A 128 2.50 2.50 -2.83
N TYR A 129 3.17 2.04 -3.90
CA TYR A 129 2.52 1.66 -5.14
C TYR A 129 1.53 0.50 -4.94
N ALA A 130 1.96 -0.55 -4.25
CA ALA A 130 1.10 -1.68 -3.92
C ALA A 130 -0.14 -1.21 -3.15
N LEU A 131 0.02 -0.35 -2.15
CA LEU A 131 -1.12 0.15 -1.37
C LEU A 131 -2.09 0.99 -2.19
N ILE A 132 -1.60 1.88 -3.08
CA ILE A 132 -2.42 2.72 -3.97
C ILE A 132 -3.24 1.88 -4.95
N LEU A 133 -2.64 0.81 -5.47
CA LEU A 133 -3.26 -0.05 -6.46
C LEU A 133 -4.27 -1.05 -5.90
N ARG A 134 -4.56 -1.02 -4.59
CA ARG A 134 -5.61 -1.83 -3.96
C ARG A 134 -6.96 -1.62 -4.68
N PRO A 135 -7.48 -2.62 -5.43
CA PRO A 135 -8.69 -2.45 -6.23
C PRO A 135 -9.95 -2.26 -5.40
N ALA A 136 -9.92 -2.69 -4.13
CA ALA A 136 -11.09 -2.81 -3.27
C ALA A 136 -11.49 -1.53 -2.53
N PHE A 137 -10.66 -0.48 -2.52
CA PHE A 137 -10.85 0.62 -1.56
C PHE A 137 -11.13 2.00 -2.17
N TRP A 138 -10.68 2.29 -3.40
CA TRP A 138 -10.64 3.69 -3.90
C TRP A 138 -11.35 3.96 -5.23
N GLY A 139 -12.14 3.00 -5.76
CA GLY A 139 -12.88 3.19 -7.01
C GLY A 139 -11.98 3.58 -8.19
N ASP A 140 -12.32 4.67 -8.89
CA ASP A 140 -11.57 5.16 -10.05
C ASP A 140 -10.12 5.60 -9.73
N TRP A 141 -9.78 5.85 -8.47
CA TRP A 141 -8.45 6.33 -8.08
C TRP A 141 -7.32 5.39 -8.49
N SER A 142 -7.44 4.09 -8.19
CA SER A 142 -6.40 3.11 -8.54
C SER A 142 -6.24 3.00 -10.06
N ILE A 143 -7.35 3.12 -10.80
CA ILE A 143 -7.36 3.16 -12.27
C ILE A 143 -6.62 4.40 -12.79
N TRP A 144 -6.86 5.57 -12.21
CA TRP A 144 -6.17 6.81 -12.61
C TRP A 144 -4.69 6.82 -12.25
N MET A 145 -4.35 6.35 -11.06
CA MET A 145 -2.97 6.19 -10.61
C MET A 145 -2.20 5.20 -11.48
N GLU A 146 -2.81 4.06 -11.83
CA GLU A 146 -2.24 3.09 -12.76
C GLU A 146 -2.01 3.70 -14.16
N ARG A 147 -3.01 4.39 -14.72
CA ARG A 147 -2.93 5.03 -16.04
C ARG A 147 -1.82 6.09 -16.11
N THR A 148 -1.68 6.89 -15.06
CA THR A 148 -0.68 7.98 -15.04
C THR A 148 0.73 7.47 -14.79
N ALA A 149 0.89 6.42 -13.99
CA ALA A 149 2.18 5.80 -13.77
C ALA A 149 2.80 5.23 -15.06
N GLN A 150 1.99 4.59 -15.92
CA GLN A 150 2.42 4.11 -17.24
C GLN A 150 2.98 5.25 -18.12
N LYS A 151 2.38 6.45 -18.05
CA LYS A 151 2.81 7.63 -18.82
C LYS A 151 4.10 8.25 -18.28
N MET A 152 4.41 8.05 -17.00
CA MET A 152 5.60 8.59 -16.35
C MET A 152 6.85 7.71 -16.55
N GLY A 153 6.72 6.56 -17.22
CA GLY A 153 7.86 5.69 -17.54
C GLY A 153 8.51 5.09 -16.31
N PHE A 154 7.77 4.95 -15.20
CA PHE A 154 8.29 4.30 -14.01
C PHE A 154 8.63 2.82 -14.32
N ASP A 155 9.91 2.50 -14.18
CA ASP A 155 10.52 1.22 -14.58
C ASP A 155 9.92 0.01 -13.84
N TRP A 156 9.36 0.24 -12.65
CA TRP A 156 8.67 -0.80 -11.89
C TRP A 156 7.47 -1.39 -12.65
N TYR A 157 6.88 -0.68 -13.63
CA TYR A 157 5.81 -1.21 -14.48
C TYR A 157 6.29 -2.37 -15.37
N GLN A 158 7.57 -2.39 -15.77
CA GLN A 158 8.13 -3.54 -16.47
C GLN A 158 8.20 -4.77 -15.55
N CYS A 159 8.55 -4.61 -14.27
CA CYS A 159 8.51 -5.70 -13.28
C CYS A 159 7.08 -6.16 -12.96
N VAL A 160 6.09 -5.26 -12.97
CA VAL A 160 4.64 -5.56 -12.84
C VAL A 160 4.13 -6.34 -14.06
N SER A 161 4.55 -5.97 -15.27
CA SER A 161 4.13 -6.62 -16.52
C SER A 161 4.65 -8.05 -16.70
N GLN A 162 5.69 -8.44 -15.96
CA GLN A 162 6.25 -9.80 -15.95
C GLN A 162 5.49 -10.78 -15.04
N GLY A 163 4.37 -10.36 -14.43
CA GLY A 163 3.43 -11.23 -13.72
C GLY A 163 3.75 -11.46 -12.25
N SER A 164 5.03 -11.54 -11.86
CA SER A 164 5.44 -11.85 -10.49
C SER A 164 4.95 -10.84 -9.45
N ILE A 165 5.05 -9.54 -9.77
CA ILE A 165 4.65 -8.47 -8.84
C ILE A 165 3.12 -8.33 -8.79
N LEU A 166 2.39 -8.49 -9.90
CA LEU A 166 0.93 -8.44 -9.87
C LEU A 166 0.35 -9.58 -9.05
N ASP A 167 0.89 -10.79 -9.18
CA ASP A 167 0.47 -11.94 -8.39
C ASP A 167 0.79 -11.70 -6.90
N GLY A 168 1.97 -11.20 -6.57
CA GLY A 168 2.33 -10.79 -5.21
C GLY A 168 1.43 -9.71 -4.63
N ILE A 169 1.14 -8.67 -5.42
CA ILE A 169 0.25 -7.57 -5.07
C ILE A 169 -1.18 -8.09 -4.84
N VAL A 170 -1.69 -8.98 -5.70
CA VAL A 170 -3.00 -9.63 -5.53
C VAL A 170 -3.03 -10.43 -4.23
N VAL A 171 -1.96 -11.15 -3.90
CA VAL A 171 -1.89 -11.89 -2.64
C VAL A 171 -1.79 -10.94 -1.44
N LEU A 172 -1.02 -9.85 -1.51
CA LEU A 172 -1.01 -8.79 -0.49
C LEU A 172 -2.41 -8.20 -0.30
N PHE A 173 -3.19 -8.02 -1.36
CA PHE A 173 -4.58 -7.54 -1.27
C PHE A 173 -5.51 -8.55 -0.64
N GLY A 174 -5.39 -9.82 -1.02
CA GLY A 174 -6.11 -10.90 -0.36
C GLY A 174 -5.79 -10.94 1.13
N LEU A 175 -4.53 -10.67 1.49
CA LEU A 175 -4.09 -10.59 2.88
C LEU A 175 -4.76 -9.44 3.63
N VAL A 176 -4.70 -8.20 3.11
CA VAL A 176 -5.41 -7.06 3.72
C VAL A 176 -6.90 -7.36 3.89
N ALA A 177 -7.55 -7.92 2.86
CA ALA A 177 -8.97 -8.23 2.90
C ALA A 177 -9.33 -9.32 3.94
N THR A 178 -8.38 -10.20 4.30
CA THR A 178 -8.57 -11.15 5.41
C THR A 178 -8.39 -10.52 6.80
N PHE A 179 -7.72 -9.37 6.87
CA PHE A 179 -7.43 -8.66 8.11
C PHE A 179 -8.44 -7.57 8.46
N GLU A 180 -9.04 -6.94 7.47
CA GLU A 180 -10.05 -5.90 7.67
C GLU A 180 -11.46 -6.52 7.74
N PRO A 181 -12.33 -6.08 8.68
CA PRO A 181 -13.72 -6.50 8.70
C PRO A 181 -14.43 -6.05 7.41
N PRO A 182 -15.33 -6.87 6.84
CA PRO A 182 -15.99 -6.54 5.58
C PRO A 182 -16.81 -5.24 5.72
N THR A 183 -16.46 -4.21 4.95
CA THR A 183 -17.31 -3.01 4.82
C THR A 183 -18.39 -3.26 3.76
N PRO A 184 -19.61 -2.68 3.90
CA PRO A 184 -20.72 -2.91 2.97
C PRO A 184 -20.46 -2.47 1.51
N ASP A 185 -19.45 -1.64 1.26
CA ASP A 185 -19.17 -1.02 -0.04
C ASP A 185 -18.24 -1.83 -0.95
N LEU A 186 -17.81 -3.03 -0.53
CA LEU A 186 -17.03 -4.00 -1.33
C LEU A 186 -17.85 -4.65 -2.47
N LEU A 187 -18.63 -3.85 -3.19
CA LEU A 187 -19.40 -4.27 -4.35
C LEU A 187 -18.45 -4.43 -5.56
N CYS A 188 -18.17 -5.68 -5.91
CA CYS A 188 -17.76 -6.12 -7.26
C CYS A 188 -16.66 -5.29 -7.96
N CYS A 189 -15.39 -5.58 -7.68
CA CYS A 189 -14.31 -5.36 -8.65
C CYS A 189 -13.77 -6.71 -9.12
N ALA A 190 -14.41 -7.26 -10.15
CA ALA A 190 -13.98 -8.45 -10.83
C ALA A 190 -12.62 -8.20 -11.52
N TYR A 191 -11.52 -8.62 -10.91
CA TYR A 191 -10.26 -8.76 -11.64
C TYR A 191 -10.34 -10.07 -12.44
N ARG A 192 -10.54 -9.96 -13.76
CA ARG A 192 -10.44 -11.06 -14.74
C ARG A 192 -11.13 -12.38 -14.36
N GLY A 193 -12.41 -12.33 -14.01
CA GLY A 193 -13.30 -13.50 -14.14
C GLY A 193 -13.31 -14.55 -13.01
N ALA A 194 -12.78 -14.26 -11.82
CA ALA A 194 -12.94 -15.15 -10.66
C ALA A 194 -13.98 -14.59 -9.66
N CYS A 195 -15.18 -15.18 -9.62
CA CYS A 195 -16.19 -14.91 -8.60
C CYS A 195 -15.83 -15.63 -7.29
N VAL A 196 -15.51 -14.89 -6.22
CA VAL A 196 -15.51 -15.43 -4.85
C VAL A 196 -16.67 -14.78 -4.10
N ARG A 197 -17.60 -15.61 -3.60
CA ARG A 197 -18.85 -15.19 -2.95
C ARG A 197 -18.60 -15.15 -1.44
N LEU A 198 -18.79 -13.99 -0.78
CA LEU A 198 -18.69 -13.90 0.69
C LEU A 198 -19.93 -13.22 1.30
N ILE A 199 -20.29 -13.69 2.50
CA ILE A 199 -21.52 -13.46 3.25
C ILE A 199 -21.32 -12.25 4.21
N ILE A 200 -22.36 -11.41 4.34
CA ILE A 200 -22.39 -10.07 4.98
C ILE A 200 -22.72 -10.12 6.48
N LEU A 201 -22.05 -9.32 7.33
CA LEU A 201 -22.53 -8.80 8.65
C LEU A 201 -21.85 -7.45 9.02
N ASP A 202 -22.62 -6.49 9.59
CA ASP A 202 -22.36 -5.03 9.72
C ASP A 202 -21.70 -4.48 11.03
N LEU A 203 -21.18 -3.21 10.94
CA LEU A 203 -20.98 -2.09 11.94
C LEU A 203 -19.56 -1.84 12.59
N PRO A 204 -19.27 -0.69 13.28
CA PRO A 204 -19.16 0.73 12.83
C PRO A 204 -17.85 1.49 13.27
N CYS A 205 -17.69 2.72 12.78
CA CYS A 205 -16.50 3.62 12.64
C CYS A 205 -15.96 4.40 13.88
N GLY A 206 -14.68 4.84 13.82
CA GLY A 206 -14.22 6.13 14.42
C GLY A 206 -12.71 6.31 14.69
N ALA A 207 -12.02 7.28 14.06
CA ALA A 207 -10.78 7.93 14.58
C ALA A 207 -10.45 9.27 13.85
N THR A 208 -9.61 10.12 14.47
CA THR A 208 -9.44 11.58 14.25
C THR A 208 -8.00 11.97 13.81
N THR A 209 -7.85 12.87 12.82
CA THR A 209 -6.58 13.18 12.12
C THR A 209 -5.77 14.39 12.69
N ARG A 210 -4.43 14.38 12.52
CA ARG A 210 -3.49 15.52 12.72
C ARG A 210 -2.73 15.85 11.42
N TYR A 211 -2.36 17.12 11.22
CA TYR A 211 -1.81 17.67 9.96
C TYR A 211 -0.29 17.85 9.96
N MET A 212 0.34 17.74 8.78
CA MET A 212 1.71 18.20 8.49
C MET A 212 1.67 19.07 7.21
N THR A 213 2.28 20.25 7.24
CA THR A 213 2.35 21.17 6.10
C THR A 213 3.74 21.11 5.48
N ILE A 214 3.83 20.92 4.17
CA ILE A 214 5.10 20.92 3.43
C ILE A 214 5.30 22.32 2.85
N SER A 215 6.40 22.99 3.23
CA SER A 215 6.83 24.29 2.71
C SER A 215 7.82 24.15 1.56
#